data_AF-A0A3G6JN09-F1
#
_entry.id   AF-A0A3G6JN09-F1
#
_cell.length_a   1.000
_cell.length_b   1.000
_cell.length_c   1.000
_cell.angle_alpha   90.00
_cell.angle_beta   90.00
_cell.angle_gamma   90.00
#
_symmetry.space_group_name_H-M   'P 1'
#
loop_
_entity.id
_entity.type
_entity.pdbx_description
1 polymer ?
#
loop_
_entity_poly.entity_id
_entity_poly.type
_entity_poly.pdbx_seq_one_letter_code
_entity_poly.pdbx_strand_id
1 'polypeptide(L)'
;MTFLGQKVAEDIGDGQAAYKELLKNMGYRLWVSRLTISKGENKHDITLNLENSRVAPLYGDWTVVLYLCDASGKVVQSQDLDCRLSELLPNQTAELKASFAYSKNQNYQVKFGILSPTTQVPSVHFAMKGFEGEVMPKLATIQKDQKGTDK
;
A
#
# COMPACT_ATOMS: atom_id res chain seq x y z
N MET A 1 9.62 -28.75 -16.05
CA MET A 1 9.12 -28.10 -14.81
C MET A 1 7.60 -28.23 -14.82
N THR A 2 7.03 -28.95 -13.85
CA THR A 2 5.57 -29.06 -13.71
C THR A 2 5.11 -27.97 -12.75
N PHE A 3 4.41 -26.97 -13.26
CA PHE A 3 3.74 -25.97 -12.44
C PHE A 3 2.49 -26.61 -11.83
N LEU A 4 2.55 -26.90 -10.53
CA LEU A 4 1.38 -27.26 -9.72
C LEU A 4 0.72 -25.97 -9.25
N GLY A 5 -0.10 -25.36 -10.11
CA GLY A 5 -1.02 -24.29 -9.70
C GLY A 5 -2.07 -24.82 -8.74
N GLN A 6 -2.70 -23.93 -7.96
CA GLN A 6 -3.83 -24.31 -7.09
C GLN A 6 -4.92 -24.95 -7.94
N LYS A 7 -5.19 -26.25 -7.69
CA LYS A 7 -6.29 -26.98 -8.32
C LYS A 7 -7.58 -26.41 -7.75
N VAL A 8 -8.33 -25.65 -8.57
CA VAL A 8 -9.69 -25.22 -8.21
C VAL A 8 -10.54 -26.49 -8.11
N ALA A 9 -11.21 -26.67 -6.97
CA ALA A 9 -12.12 -27.79 -6.79
C ALA A 9 -13.32 -27.62 -7.76
N GLU A 10 -13.50 -28.59 -8.65
CA GLU A 10 -14.66 -28.64 -9.54
C GLU A 10 -15.87 -29.18 -8.75
N ASP A 11 -16.91 -28.33 -8.71
CA ASP A 11 -18.26 -28.53 -8.17
C ASP A 11 -18.39 -28.94 -6.69
N ILE A 12 -19.12 -28.11 -5.93
CA ILE A 12 -19.26 -28.19 -4.47
C ILE A 12 -20.72 -28.32 -4.02
N GLY A 13 -21.69 -28.44 -4.94
CA GLY A 13 -23.11 -28.59 -4.60
C GLY A 13 -23.59 -27.57 -3.54
N ASP A 14 -24.27 -28.05 -2.49
CA ASP A 14 -24.79 -27.26 -1.37
C ASP A 14 -23.69 -26.58 -0.50
N GLY A 15 -22.42 -26.91 -0.75
CA GLY A 15 -21.25 -26.35 -0.09
C GLY A 15 -20.86 -24.94 -0.53
N GLN A 16 -21.62 -24.29 -1.43
CA GLN A 16 -21.29 -22.93 -1.90
C GLN A 16 -21.13 -21.90 -0.77
N ALA A 17 -21.91 -22.00 0.31
CA ALA A 17 -21.79 -21.08 1.44
C ALA A 17 -20.47 -21.31 2.20
N ALA A 18 -20.17 -22.56 2.56
CA ALA A 18 -18.92 -22.94 3.23
C ALA A 18 -17.69 -22.65 2.35
N TYR A 19 -17.79 -22.87 1.04
CA TYR A 19 -16.75 -22.54 0.07
C TYR A 19 -16.52 -21.05 -0.08
N LYS A 20 -17.59 -20.24 -0.14
CA LYS A 20 -17.48 -18.78 -0.14
C LYS A 20 -16.84 -18.29 1.16
N GLU A 21 -17.16 -18.88 2.31
CA GLU A 21 -16.49 -18.60 3.59
C GLU A 21 -15.00 -18.97 3.57
N LEU A 22 -14.62 -20.11 3.00
CA LEU A 22 -13.21 -20.47 2.82
C LEU A 22 -12.49 -19.47 1.90
N LEU A 23 -13.07 -19.15 0.74
CA LEU A 23 -12.54 -18.16 -0.19
C LEU A 23 -12.45 -16.76 0.41
N LYS A 24 -13.27 -16.41 1.42
CA LYS A 24 -13.17 -15.14 2.16
C LYS A 24 -11.94 -15.05 3.07
N ASN A 25 -11.27 -16.17 3.35
CA ASN A 25 -10.10 -16.22 4.25
C ASN A 25 -8.80 -16.57 3.52
N MET A 26 -8.87 -17.07 2.28
CA MET A 26 -7.70 -17.41 1.46
C MET A 26 -6.96 -16.19 0.91
N GLY A 27 -5.65 -16.35 0.71
CA GLY A 27 -4.78 -15.31 0.15
C GLY A 27 -4.43 -14.20 1.16
N TYR A 28 -3.89 -13.11 0.65
CA TYR A 28 -3.62 -11.90 1.41
C TYR A 28 -4.69 -10.84 1.11
N ARG A 29 -4.90 -9.93 2.06
CA ARG A 29 -5.67 -8.70 1.85
C ARG A 29 -4.98 -7.56 2.56
N LEU A 30 -4.14 -6.86 1.80
CA LEU A 30 -3.34 -5.75 2.32
C LEU A 30 -4.15 -4.45 2.33
N TRP A 31 -3.99 -3.65 3.37
CA TRP A 31 -4.57 -2.31 3.47
C TRP A 31 -3.74 -1.43 4.39
N VAL A 32 -3.79 -0.12 4.15
CA VAL A 32 -3.15 0.87 5.02
C VAL A 32 -4.16 1.28 6.10
N SER A 33 -3.89 0.93 7.35
CA SER A 33 -4.81 1.18 8.47
C SER A 33 -4.63 2.54 9.12
N ARG A 34 -3.43 3.12 9.00
CA ARG A 34 -3.10 4.43 9.52
C ARG A 34 -2.07 5.11 8.63
N LEU A 35 -2.21 6.42 8.49
CA LEU A 35 -1.20 7.30 7.90
C LEU A 35 -1.06 8.54 8.78
N THR A 36 0.17 8.84 9.16
CA THR A 36 0.55 10.04 9.89
C THR A 36 1.59 10.79 9.07
N ILE A 37 1.35 12.08 8.85
CA ILE A 37 2.29 12.96 8.16
C ILE A 37 2.65 14.06 9.14
N SER A 38 3.93 14.17 9.49
CA SER A 38 4.46 15.29 10.25
C SER A 38 5.32 16.17 9.34
N LYS A 39 5.21 17.47 9.56
CA LYS A 39 5.93 18.46 8.79
C LYS A 39 7.11 18.96 9.61
N GLY A 40 8.31 18.61 9.18
CA GLY A 40 9.55 19.19 9.67
C GLY A 40 9.89 20.50 8.96
N GLU A 41 11.06 21.06 9.26
CA GLU A 41 11.48 22.35 8.70
C GLU A 41 11.64 22.32 7.17
N ASN A 42 12.25 21.25 6.64
CA ASN A 42 12.55 21.05 5.22
C ASN A 42 12.15 19.66 4.68
N LYS A 43 11.37 18.89 5.46
CA LYS A 43 10.98 17.53 5.11
C LYS A 43 9.59 17.15 5.62
N HIS A 44 8.98 16.18 4.97
CA HIS A 44 7.82 15.47 5.50
C HIS A 44 8.26 14.10 6.00
N ASP A 45 8.06 13.86 7.29
CA ASP A 45 8.20 12.53 7.85
C ASP A 45 6.83 11.85 7.81
N ILE A 46 6.79 10.66 7.22
CA ILE A 46 5.56 9.91 7.00
C ILE A 46 5.70 8.56 7.69
N THR A 47 4.72 8.24 8.53
CA THR A 47 4.56 6.92 9.13
C THR A 47 3.25 6.32 8.65
N LEU A 48 3.27 5.08 8.19
CA LEU A 48 2.07 4.35 7.82
C LEU A 48 2.05 2.96 8.44
N ASN A 49 0.85 2.46 8.70
CA ASN A 49 0.62 1.11 9.18
C ASN A 49 0.05 0.26 8.05
N LEU A 50 0.78 -0.78 7.66
CA LEU A 50 0.32 -1.77 6.70
C LEU A 50 -0.15 -3.02 7.45
N GLU A 51 -1.31 -3.53 7.06
CA GLU A 51 -1.92 -4.71 7.68
C GLU A 51 -2.41 -5.70 6.64
N ASN A 52 -2.45 -6.97 7.03
CA ASN A 52 -3.03 -8.05 6.25
C ASN A 52 -4.26 -8.60 6.99
N SER A 53 -5.45 -8.52 6.38
CA SER A 53 -6.67 -9.02 7.00
C SER A 53 -6.93 -10.51 6.76
N ARG A 54 -6.05 -11.23 6.05
CA ARG A 54 -6.26 -12.62 5.63
C ARG A 54 -5.09 -13.53 5.96
N VAL A 55 -5.38 -14.82 6.00
CA VAL A 55 -4.55 -15.84 6.64
C VAL A 55 -3.19 -16.03 5.97
N ALA A 56 -3.09 -15.81 4.66
CA ALA A 56 -1.81 -15.98 3.96
C ALA A 56 -1.06 -14.64 3.89
N PRO A 57 0.25 -14.61 4.20
CA PRO A 57 1.10 -13.47 3.86
C PRO A 57 1.28 -13.37 2.35
N LEU A 58 1.82 -12.25 1.88
CA LEU A 58 2.24 -12.14 0.49
C LEU A 58 3.54 -12.92 0.30
N TYR A 59 3.57 -13.80 -0.72
CA TYR A 59 4.74 -14.65 -0.95
C TYR A 59 5.92 -13.84 -1.48
N GLY A 60 6.96 -13.75 -0.66
CA GLY A 60 8.20 -13.03 -0.95
C GLY A 60 8.16 -11.57 -0.54
N ASP A 61 9.32 -11.05 -0.15
CA ASP A 61 9.48 -9.66 0.28
C ASP A 61 9.65 -8.75 -0.94
N TRP A 62 8.52 -8.45 -1.58
CA TRP A 62 8.46 -7.52 -2.70
C TRP A 62 8.74 -6.10 -2.21
N THR A 63 9.40 -5.28 -3.04
CA THR A 63 9.75 -3.92 -2.66
C THR A 63 8.50 -3.08 -2.40
N VAL A 64 8.36 -2.63 -1.16
CA VAL A 64 7.31 -1.72 -0.73
C VAL A 64 7.82 -0.29 -0.89
N VAL A 65 7.07 0.58 -1.57
CA VAL A 65 7.54 1.91 -1.94
C VAL A 65 6.50 2.97 -1.58
N LEU A 66 6.95 4.04 -0.97
CA LEU A 66 6.19 5.28 -0.84
C LEU A 66 6.65 6.28 -1.91
N TYR A 67 5.69 6.97 -2.51
CA TYR A 67 5.92 7.94 -3.57
C TYR A 67 5.44 9.30 -3.14
N LEU A 68 6.28 10.32 -3.31
CA LEU A 68 5.87 11.70 -3.31
C LEU A 68 5.65 12.12 -4.76
N CYS A 69 4.42 12.49 -5.09
CA CYS A 69 4.05 12.99 -6.40
C CYS A 69 3.73 14.48 -6.33
N ASP A 70 3.95 15.20 -7.42
CA ASP A 70 3.48 16.58 -7.56
C ASP A 70 1.95 16.67 -7.71
N ALA A 71 1.44 17.89 -7.86
CA ALA A 71 0.01 18.15 -8.03
C ALA A 71 -0.59 17.48 -9.29
N SER A 72 0.21 17.24 -10.33
CA SER A 72 -0.21 16.54 -11.55
C SER A 72 -0.24 15.01 -11.38
N GLY A 73 0.33 14.50 -10.29
CA GLY A 73 0.44 13.07 -10.01
C GLY A 73 1.72 12.43 -10.55
N LYS A 74 2.67 13.23 -11.07
CA LYS A 74 3.99 12.75 -11.48
C LYS A 74 4.85 12.46 -10.25
N VAL A 75 5.50 11.31 -10.21
CA VAL A 75 6.45 10.94 -9.15
C VAL A 75 7.64 11.91 -9.20
N VAL A 76 7.92 12.58 -8.08
CA VAL A 76 9.08 13.46 -7.93
C VAL A 76 10.13 12.86 -7.00
N GLN A 77 9.72 12.05 -6.02
CA GLN A 77 10.59 11.29 -5.12
C GLN A 77 9.92 9.95 -4.79
N SER A 78 10.73 8.94 -4.50
CA SER A 78 10.28 7.64 -4.02
C SER A 78 11.26 7.11 -2.96
N GLN A 79 10.74 6.33 -2.02
CA GLN A 79 11.55 5.69 -0.99
C GLN A 79 11.06 4.27 -0.76
N ASP A 80 11.99 3.33 -0.79
CA ASP A 80 11.77 1.95 -0.41
C ASP A 80 11.59 1.86 1.11
N LEU A 81 10.61 1.07 1.52
CA LEU A 81 10.24 0.88 2.91
C LEU A 81 10.70 -0.50 3.38
N ASP A 82 11.31 -0.53 4.56
CA ASP A 82 11.71 -1.78 5.20
C ASP A 82 10.47 -2.55 5.68
N CYS A 83 10.05 -3.53 4.90
CA CYS A 83 8.85 -4.32 5.17
C CYS A 83 9.07 -5.77 4.73
N ARG A 84 8.88 -6.70 5.67
CA ARG A 84 8.84 -8.14 5.37
C ARG A 84 7.41 -8.57 5.14
N LEU A 85 6.96 -8.45 3.90
CA LEU A 85 5.60 -8.83 3.50
C LEU A 85 5.31 -10.32 3.73
N SER A 86 6.35 -11.16 3.66
CA SER A 86 6.26 -12.59 3.95
C SER A 86 5.94 -12.90 5.40
N GLU A 87 6.20 -11.96 6.31
CA GLU A 87 5.97 -12.09 7.74
C GLU A 87 4.66 -11.43 8.19
N LEU A 88 3.97 -10.66 7.32
CA LEU A 88 2.76 -9.91 7.67
C LEU A 88 1.49 -10.77 7.65
N LEU A 89 1.20 -11.39 8.79
CA LEU A 89 0.03 -12.23 9.06
C LEU A 89 -1.18 -11.44 9.59
N PRO A 90 -2.38 -12.05 9.71
CA PRO A 90 -3.50 -11.44 10.41
C PRO A 90 -3.14 -10.93 11.81
N ASN A 91 -3.70 -9.77 12.16
CA ASN A 91 -3.49 -9.11 13.45
C ASN A 91 -2.07 -8.60 13.70
N GLN A 92 -1.23 -8.58 12.67
CA GLN A 92 0.05 -7.90 12.70
C GLN A 92 -0.02 -6.59 11.94
N THR A 93 0.77 -5.63 12.41
CA THR A 93 0.89 -4.32 11.81
C THR A 93 2.35 -4.04 11.54
N ALA A 94 2.69 -3.76 10.29
CA ALA A 94 4.00 -3.25 9.91
C ALA A 94 3.96 -1.71 9.94
N GLU A 95 4.70 -1.10 10.85
CA GLU A 95 4.90 0.35 10.89
C GLU A 95 6.05 0.72 9.94
N LEU A 96 5.73 1.45 8.88
CA LEU A 96 6.68 1.83 7.83
C LEU A 96 6.92 3.34 7.85
N LYS A 97 8.17 3.76 7.64
CA LYS A 97 8.60 5.15 7.76
C LYS A 97 9.32 5.62 6.51
N ALA A 98 9.00 6.85 6.09
CA ALA A 98 9.65 7.53 4.99
C ALA A 98 9.91 9.00 5.34
N SER A 99 10.86 9.61 4.63
CA SER A 99 11.15 11.03 4.75
C SER A 99 11.41 11.62 3.37
N PHE A 100 10.66 12.66 3.00
CA PHE A 100 10.82 13.32 1.71
C PHE A 100 11.20 14.79 1.89
N ALA A 101 12.09 15.27 1.01
CA ALA A 101 12.39 16.69 0.95
C ALA A 101 11.17 17.47 0.46
N TYR A 102 10.89 18.60 1.11
CA TYR A 102 9.65 19.34 0.95
C TYR A 102 9.88 20.77 0.42
N SER A 103 9.03 21.21 -0.51
CA SER A 103 8.92 22.63 -0.89
C SER A 103 7.61 23.24 -0.39
N LYS A 104 7.72 24.34 0.36
CA LYS A 104 6.58 25.07 0.94
C LYS A 104 5.56 25.60 -0.07
N ASN A 105 5.96 25.73 -1.34
CA ASN A 105 5.16 26.39 -2.36
C ASN A 105 4.35 25.42 -3.24
N GLN A 106 4.41 24.12 -2.97
CA GLN A 106 3.85 23.09 -3.85
C GLN A 106 2.95 22.12 -3.09
N ASN A 107 1.86 21.73 -3.76
CA ASN A 107 1.01 20.64 -3.30
C ASN A 107 1.61 19.30 -3.73
N TYR A 108 1.52 18.32 -2.85
CA TYR A 108 1.99 16.96 -3.11
C TYR A 108 0.90 15.93 -2.88
N GLN A 109 1.05 14.78 -3.52
CA GLN A 109 0.26 13.58 -3.27
C GLN A 109 1.19 12.50 -2.73
N VAL A 110 0.77 11.85 -1.65
CA VAL A 110 1.46 10.66 -1.14
C VAL A 110 0.77 9.44 -1.74
N LYS A 111 1.51 8.62 -2.46
CA LYS A 111 1.04 7.35 -3.02
C LYS A 111 1.86 6.19 -2.49
N PHE A 112 1.30 5.00 -2.54
CA PHE A 112 1.90 3.78 -2.00
C PHE A 112 1.77 2.66 -3.01
N GLY A 113 2.78 1.79 -3.10
CA GLY A 113 2.73 0.65 -4.02
C GLY A 113 3.70 -0.45 -3.61
N ILE A 114 3.45 -1.64 -4.13
CA ILE A 114 4.33 -2.81 -3.98
C ILE A 114 4.74 -3.25 -5.38
N LEU A 115 6.05 -3.26 -5.64
CA LEU A 115 6.61 -3.56 -6.94
C LEU A 115 6.61 -5.06 -7.21
N SER A 116 6.17 -5.47 -8.40
CA SER A 116 6.40 -6.83 -8.86
C SER A 116 7.92 -7.07 -9.02
N PRO A 117 8.47 -8.17 -8.48
CA PRO A 117 9.89 -8.50 -8.59
C PRO A 117 10.37 -8.59 -10.04
N THR A 118 9.47 -8.96 -10.96
CA THR A 118 9.81 -9.14 -12.38
C THR A 118 9.73 -7.84 -13.16
N THR A 119 8.65 -7.07 -13.01
CA THR A 119 8.40 -5.89 -13.85
C THR A 119 8.85 -4.59 -13.21
N GLN A 120 9.15 -4.59 -11.91
CA GLN A 120 9.51 -3.40 -11.13
C GLN A 120 8.47 -2.28 -11.22
N VAL A 121 7.21 -2.63 -11.48
CA VAL A 121 6.07 -1.70 -11.46
C VAL A 121 5.08 -2.07 -10.34
N PRO A 122 4.37 -1.09 -9.74
CA PRO A 122 3.33 -1.37 -8.76
C PRO A 122 2.29 -2.33 -9.33
N SER A 123 2.05 -3.44 -8.64
CA SER A 123 1.21 -4.53 -9.17
C SER A 123 0.25 -5.14 -8.15
N VAL A 124 0.22 -4.61 -6.92
CA VAL A 124 -0.60 -5.15 -5.82
C VAL A 124 -1.77 -4.22 -5.55
N HIS A 125 -2.98 -4.77 -5.52
CA HIS A 125 -4.20 -4.06 -5.13
C HIS A 125 -4.38 -4.03 -3.61
N PHE A 126 -5.00 -2.96 -3.11
CA PHE A 126 -5.25 -2.77 -1.68
C PHE A 126 -6.74 -2.77 -1.36
N ALA A 127 -7.10 -3.32 -0.21
CA ALA A 127 -8.47 -3.32 0.29
C ALA A 127 -8.83 -1.99 0.98
N MET A 128 -8.64 -0.89 0.25
CA MET A 128 -8.98 0.46 0.69
C MET A 128 -10.20 0.93 -0.08
N LYS A 129 -11.21 1.43 0.65
CA LYS A 129 -12.46 1.89 0.04
C LYS A 129 -12.20 3.02 -0.95
N GLY A 130 -12.67 2.88 -2.19
CA GLY A 130 -12.51 3.86 -3.28
C GLY A 130 -11.23 3.71 -4.09
N PHE A 131 -10.39 2.71 -3.76
CA PHE A 131 -9.11 2.45 -4.44
C PHE A 131 -8.95 0.96 -4.81
N GLU A 132 -10.02 0.17 -4.80
CA GLU A 132 -9.98 -1.28 -4.96
C GLU A 132 -9.36 -1.73 -6.31
N GLY A 133 -9.45 -0.87 -7.33
CA GLY A 133 -8.85 -1.09 -8.65
C GLY A 133 -7.46 -0.49 -8.85
N GLU A 134 -6.90 0.19 -7.84
CA GLU A 134 -5.62 0.89 -7.97
C GLU A 134 -4.46 0.08 -7.36
N VAL A 135 -3.37 -0.03 -8.12
CA VAL A 135 -2.11 -0.63 -7.66
C VAL A 135 -1.14 0.39 -7.05
N MET A 136 -1.45 1.68 -7.19
CA MET A 136 -0.70 2.80 -6.64
C MET A 136 -1.65 3.87 -6.06
N PRO A 137 -2.45 3.53 -5.03
CA PRO A 137 -3.46 4.43 -4.49
C PRO A 137 -2.88 5.71 -3.91
N LYS A 138 -3.63 6.80 -4.02
CA LYS A 138 -3.34 8.07 -3.33
C LYS A 138 -3.81 7.99 -1.88
N LEU A 139 -2.86 7.93 -0.95
CA LEU A 139 -3.14 7.87 0.48
C LEU A 139 -3.49 9.24 1.07
N ALA A 140 -2.84 10.31 0.60
CA ALA A 140 -3.07 11.67 1.10
C ALA A 140 -2.67 12.75 0.09
N THR A 141 -3.14 13.98 0.36
CA THR A 141 -2.66 15.20 -0.29
C THR A 141 -2.07 16.11 0.76
N ILE A 142 -0.84 16.57 0.53
CA ILE A 142 -0.17 17.57 1.35
C ILE A 142 -0.33 18.91 0.64
N GLN A 143 -0.92 19.88 1.34
CA GLN A 143 -1.08 21.23 0.80
C GLN A 143 0.19 22.04 1.01
N LYS A 144 0.47 22.92 0.05
CA LYS A 144 1.44 24.00 0.20
C LYS A 144 1.10 24.85 1.43
N ASP A 145 2.10 25.55 1.93
CA ASP A 145 1.90 26.49 3.02
C ASP A 145 1.04 27.65 2.54
N GLN A 146 0.02 28.00 3.32
CA GLN A 146 -0.69 29.25 3.10
C GLN A 146 0.31 30.39 3.37
N LYS A 147 0.51 31.26 2.38
CA LYS A 147 1.14 32.56 2.62
C LYS A 147 0.28 33.25 3.67
N GLY A 148 0.86 33.52 4.84
CA GLY A 148 0.26 34.44 5.79
C GLY A 148 -0.06 35.73 5.05
N THR A 149 -1.34 36.08 4.98
CA THR A 149 -1.71 37.46 4.75
C THR A 149 -1.29 38.23 5.99
N ASP A 150 -0.06 38.74 5.98
CA ASP A 150 0.31 39.85 6.85
C ASP A 150 -0.62 41.01 6.46
N LYS A 151 -1.46 41.41 7.42
CA LYS A 151 -2.22 42.65 7.41
C LYS A 151 -1.43 43.71 8.17
#